data_AF-X1SDS5-F1
#
_entry.id   AF-X1SDS5-F1
#
_cell.length_a   1.000
_cell.length_b   1.000
_cell.length_c   1.000
_cell.angle_alpha   90.00
_cell.angle_beta   90.00
_cell.angle_gamma   90.00
#
_symmetry.space_group_name_H-M   'P 1'
#
loop_
_entity.id
_entity.type
_entity.pdbx_description
1 polymer ?
#
loop_
_entity_poly.entity_id
_entity_poly.type
_entity_poly.pdbx_seq_one_letter_code
_entity_poly.pdbx_strand_id
1 'polypeptide(L)'
;GYAFNAVLAVDGGRIVDGLGGTSGGPGFITLGNMDSELAVRLGKFPGIVLFSGGAKDVSGRDDLTPEELAENHHQYSESWNMLLESITKGVAGMMVTAEKPREILLSGRLSRIPEIAEAVTARLSRFGKVRKIKRSATTAKEAAEGAYIIGEGLMGGKYQGIVDSLELRGARGTMLDYIRLSGVKLEGA
;
A
#
# COMPACT_ATOMS: atom_id res chain seq x y z
N GLY A 1 2.39 2.49 3.78
CA GLY A 1 3.63 3.29 3.85
C GLY A 1 3.34 4.63 4.48
N TYR A 2 4.25 5.60 4.41
CA TYR A 2 3.96 6.96 4.91
C TYR A 2 2.98 7.70 3.98
N ALA A 3 3.24 7.68 2.67
CA ALA A 3 2.31 8.20 1.68
C ALA A 3 1.28 7.12 1.33
N PHE A 4 1.61 6.33 0.32
CA PHE A 4 0.73 5.28 -0.18
C PHE A 4 0.80 3.98 0.63
N ASN A 5 -0.32 3.28 0.65
CA ASN A 5 -0.42 1.90 1.10
C ASN A 5 -0.49 0.95 -0.10
N ALA A 6 -0.13 -0.30 0.14
CA ALA A 6 -0.30 -1.38 -0.82
C ALA A 6 -0.68 -2.65 -0.07
N VAL A 7 -1.56 -3.44 -0.67
CA VAL A 7 -1.94 -4.78 -0.23
C VAL A 7 -1.79 -5.69 -1.43
N LEU A 8 -1.11 -6.82 -1.26
CA LEU A 8 -0.84 -7.78 -2.32
C LEU A 8 -1.36 -9.15 -1.89
N ALA A 9 -2.04 -9.85 -2.81
CA ALA A 9 -2.32 -11.26 -2.66
C ALA A 9 -1.17 -12.06 -3.27
N VAL A 10 -0.63 -13.01 -2.50
CA VAL A 10 0.48 -13.86 -2.94
C VAL A 10 0.09 -15.32 -2.82
N ASP A 11 0.19 -16.06 -3.92
CA ASP A 11 -0.07 -17.51 -3.97
C ASP A 11 1.05 -18.23 -4.74
N GLY A 12 1.52 -19.35 -4.20
CA GLY A 12 2.64 -20.11 -4.76
C GLY A 12 3.93 -19.31 -4.95
N GLY A 13 4.11 -18.20 -4.22
CA GLY A 13 5.25 -17.29 -4.38
C GLY A 13 5.08 -16.22 -5.47
N ARG A 14 3.91 -16.16 -6.13
CA ARG A 14 3.55 -15.18 -7.16
C ARG A 14 2.59 -14.13 -6.62
N ILE A 15 2.73 -12.89 -7.09
CA ILE A 15 1.71 -11.86 -6.87
C ILE A 15 0.55 -12.18 -7.81
N VAL A 16 -0.62 -12.50 -7.26
CA VAL A 16 -1.82 -12.88 -8.04
C VAL A 16 -2.87 -11.77 -8.06
N ASP A 17 -2.79 -10.80 -7.15
CA ASP A 17 -3.64 -9.61 -7.10
C ASP A 17 -2.97 -8.52 -6.27
N GLY A 18 -3.41 -7.27 -6.42
CA GLY A 18 -2.90 -6.17 -5.63
C GLY A 18 -3.66 -4.86 -5.78
N LEU A 19 -3.73 -4.12 -4.67
CA LEU A 19 -4.17 -2.73 -4.61
C LEU A 19 -3.04 -1.90 -4.05
N GLY A 20 -2.66 -0.81 -4.70
CA GLY A 20 -1.59 0.03 -4.19
C GLY A 20 -1.50 1.39 -4.86
N GLY A 21 -0.69 2.27 -4.27
CA GLY A 21 -0.52 3.62 -4.78
C GLY A 21 -1.84 4.38 -4.73
N THR A 22 -2.20 4.99 -5.85
CA THR A 22 -3.45 5.73 -6.05
C THR A 22 -4.65 4.82 -6.36
N SER A 23 -4.43 3.53 -6.60
CA SER A 23 -5.52 2.54 -6.78
C SER A 23 -5.98 1.93 -5.46
N GLY A 24 -5.21 2.12 -4.39
CA GLY A 24 -5.60 1.74 -3.02
C GLY A 24 -6.48 2.80 -2.36
N GLY A 25 -6.96 2.50 -1.16
CA GLY A 25 -7.64 3.49 -0.34
C GLY A 25 -6.69 4.56 0.21
N PRO A 26 -7.20 5.54 0.96
CA PRO A 26 -6.41 6.61 1.53
C PRO A 26 -5.25 6.11 2.41
N GLY A 27 -4.15 6.86 2.36
CA GLY A 27 -2.97 6.69 3.19
C GLY A 27 -2.89 7.74 4.29
N PHE A 28 -1.71 7.89 4.91
CA PHE A 28 -1.54 8.91 5.95
C PHE A 28 -1.52 10.33 5.35
N ILE A 29 -0.87 10.53 4.21
CA ILE A 29 -0.85 11.81 3.47
C ILE A 29 -1.35 11.70 2.03
N THR A 30 -2.14 10.69 1.68
CA THR A 30 -2.57 10.49 0.28
C THR A 30 -4.03 10.12 0.21
N LEU A 31 -4.73 10.65 -0.80
CA LEU A 31 -6.15 10.39 -1.04
C LEU A 31 -6.42 8.91 -1.37
N GLY A 32 -5.50 8.28 -2.10
CA GLY A 32 -5.76 6.98 -2.71
C GLY A 32 -6.67 7.11 -3.92
N ASN A 33 -7.70 6.26 -4.00
CA ASN A 33 -8.67 6.24 -5.07
C ASN A 33 -9.56 7.50 -5.10
N MET A 34 -9.97 7.87 -6.30
CA MET A 34 -10.80 9.06 -6.55
C MET A 34 -12.05 8.69 -7.33
N ASP A 35 -13.17 9.30 -6.96
CA ASP A 35 -14.41 9.26 -7.74
C ASP A 35 -14.19 9.86 -9.14
N SER A 36 -14.59 9.14 -10.19
CA SER A 36 -14.35 9.59 -11.57
C SER A 36 -15.15 10.83 -11.93
N GLU A 37 -16.31 11.07 -11.31
CA GLU A 37 -17.05 12.30 -11.54
C GLU A 37 -16.39 13.50 -10.83
N LEU A 38 -15.74 13.28 -9.70
CA LEU A 38 -14.89 14.31 -9.08
C LEU A 38 -13.70 14.63 -10.01
N ALA A 39 -13.06 13.61 -10.59
CA ALA A 39 -11.93 13.80 -11.50
C ALA A 39 -12.28 14.71 -12.70
N VAL A 40 -13.48 14.56 -13.28
CA VAL A 40 -13.95 15.41 -14.39
C VAL A 40 -14.24 16.85 -13.93
N ARG A 41 -14.62 17.06 -12.67
CA ARG A 41 -14.95 18.39 -12.12
C ARG A 41 -13.75 19.17 -11.58
N LEU A 42 -12.63 18.51 -11.29
CA LEU A 42 -11.45 19.13 -10.68
C LEU A 42 -10.71 20.14 -11.57
N GLY A 43 -11.04 20.23 -12.87
CA GLY A 43 -10.39 21.14 -13.81
C GLY A 43 -8.93 20.76 -14.03
N LYS A 44 -8.02 21.31 -13.21
CA LYS A 44 -6.58 20.95 -13.22
C LYS A 44 -6.28 19.96 -12.10
N PHE A 45 -5.51 18.92 -12.42
CA PHE A 45 -5.12 17.89 -11.46
C PHE A 45 -3.59 17.76 -11.34
N PRO A 46 -2.92 18.67 -10.59
CA PRO A 46 -1.48 18.58 -10.40
C PRO A 46 -1.12 17.40 -9.49
N GLY A 47 0.04 16.79 -9.71
CA GLY A 47 0.48 15.59 -8.97
C GLY A 47 0.55 15.77 -7.45
N ILE A 48 0.67 17.02 -6.95
CA ILE A 48 0.61 17.31 -5.51
C ILE A 48 -0.74 16.93 -4.87
N VAL A 49 -1.83 16.93 -5.63
CA VAL A 49 -3.17 16.53 -5.14
C VAL A 49 -3.17 15.07 -4.68
N LEU A 50 -2.34 14.21 -5.28
CA LEU A 50 -2.18 12.82 -4.85
C LEU A 50 -1.68 12.70 -3.40
N PHE A 51 -1.01 13.74 -2.89
CA PHE A 51 -0.45 13.83 -1.54
C PHE A 51 -1.30 14.72 -0.61
N SER A 52 -2.62 14.73 -0.84
CA SER A 52 -3.63 15.38 0.01
C SER A 52 -4.80 14.43 0.24
N GLY A 53 -5.74 14.81 1.11
CA GLY A 53 -6.93 14.00 1.41
C GLY A 53 -6.64 12.70 2.16
N GLY A 54 -5.48 12.60 2.81
CA GLY A 54 -5.10 11.50 3.69
C GLY A 54 -5.56 11.71 5.13
N ALA A 55 -5.20 10.78 6.02
CA ALA A 55 -5.53 10.86 7.45
C ALA A 55 -5.02 12.17 8.10
N LYS A 56 -3.86 12.68 7.66
CA LYS A 56 -3.31 13.96 8.10
C LYS A 56 -4.26 15.11 7.75
N ASP A 57 -4.75 15.18 6.52
CA ASP A 57 -5.65 16.25 6.09
C ASP A 57 -6.99 16.20 6.82
N VAL A 58 -7.53 14.99 7.07
CA VAL A 58 -8.76 14.79 7.85
C VAL A 58 -8.60 15.24 9.31
N SER A 59 -7.38 15.28 9.84
CA SER A 59 -7.13 15.72 11.21
C SER A 59 -7.24 17.24 11.38
N GLY A 60 -7.19 18.00 10.29
CA GLY A 60 -7.11 19.47 10.31
C GLY A 60 -5.77 20.04 10.79
N ARG A 61 -4.75 19.19 11.00
CA ARG A 61 -3.39 19.58 11.41
C ARG A 61 -2.40 19.36 10.27
N ASP A 62 -1.73 20.42 9.83
CA ASP A 62 -0.78 20.35 8.71
C ASP A 62 0.52 19.61 9.04
N ASP A 63 0.92 19.62 10.32
CA ASP A 63 2.18 19.09 10.83
C ASP A 63 2.04 17.74 11.57
N LEU A 64 0.83 17.16 11.61
CA LEU A 64 0.57 15.93 12.34
C LEU A 64 1.46 14.80 11.80
N THR A 65 2.13 14.11 12.71
CA THR A 65 2.91 12.91 12.43
C THR A 65 2.09 11.63 12.68
N PRO A 66 2.45 10.49 12.05
CA PRO A 66 1.81 9.22 12.34
C PRO A 66 1.92 8.80 13.81
N GLU A 67 3.03 9.14 14.45
CA GLU A 67 3.29 8.90 15.87
C GLU A 67 2.33 9.72 16.75
N GLU A 68 2.18 11.03 16.51
CA GLU A 68 1.20 11.86 17.23
C GLU A 68 -0.25 11.42 16.98
N LEU A 69 -0.58 11.02 15.74
CA LEU A 69 -1.90 10.46 15.41
C LEU A 69 -2.18 9.21 16.24
N ALA A 70 -1.18 8.34 16.40
CA ALA A 70 -1.31 7.11 17.14
C ALA A 70 -1.45 7.34 18.66
N GLU A 71 -0.62 8.22 19.23
CA GLU A 71 -0.68 8.60 20.64
C GLU A 71 -2.02 9.27 21.00
N ASN A 72 -2.57 10.09 20.10
CA ASN A 72 -3.76 10.90 20.33
C ASN A 72 -4.98 10.43 19.50
N HIS A 73 -5.03 9.14 19.13
CA HIS A 73 -6.02 8.63 18.18
C HIS A 73 -7.48 8.83 18.61
N HIS A 74 -7.75 8.96 19.91
CA HIS A 74 -9.08 9.31 20.43
C HIS A 74 -9.51 10.74 20.05
N GLN A 75 -8.57 11.70 19.98
CA GLN A 75 -8.84 13.08 19.57
C GLN A 75 -8.99 13.19 18.04
N TYR A 76 -8.34 12.29 17.30
CA TYR A 76 -8.35 12.23 15.83
C TYR A 76 -9.09 10.98 15.33
N SER A 77 -10.27 10.70 15.88
CA SER A 77 -11.00 9.45 15.61
C SER A 77 -11.29 9.21 14.13
N GLU A 78 -11.66 10.25 13.39
CA GLU A 78 -11.94 10.17 11.95
C GLU A 78 -10.69 9.82 11.15
N SER A 79 -9.59 10.53 11.36
CA SER A 79 -8.29 10.25 10.73
C SER A 79 -7.79 8.84 11.04
N TRP A 80 -7.92 8.43 12.31
CA TRP A 80 -7.54 7.11 12.77
C TRP A 80 -8.38 6.01 12.10
N ASN A 81 -9.70 6.17 12.10
CA ASN A 81 -10.62 5.21 11.50
C ASN A 81 -10.42 5.10 10.00
N MET A 82 -10.24 6.23 9.31
CA MET A 82 -9.95 6.28 7.88
C MET A 82 -8.71 5.46 7.52
N LEU A 83 -7.60 5.65 8.24
CA LEU A 83 -6.36 4.90 8.00
C LEU A 83 -6.58 3.40 8.19
N LEU A 84 -7.18 3.00 9.31
CA LEU A 84 -7.40 1.59 9.64
C LEU A 84 -8.42 0.92 8.71
N GLU A 85 -9.49 1.63 8.35
CA GLU A 85 -10.54 1.14 7.47
C GLU A 85 -10.03 0.95 6.05
N SER A 86 -9.27 1.91 5.53
CA SER A 86 -8.61 1.82 4.23
C SER A 86 -7.78 0.54 4.10
N ILE A 87 -6.92 0.27 5.09
CA ILE A 87 -6.09 -0.96 5.15
C ILE A 87 -6.98 -2.21 5.24
N THR A 88 -7.99 -2.19 6.10
CA THR A 88 -8.89 -3.34 6.32
C THR A 88 -9.68 -3.68 5.05
N LYS A 89 -10.21 -2.67 4.35
CA LYS A 89 -10.91 -2.83 3.07
C LYS A 89 -9.98 -3.37 1.98
N GLY A 90 -8.74 -2.88 1.92
CA GLY A 90 -7.73 -3.39 1.00
C GLY A 90 -7.47 -4.89 1.19
N VAL A 91 -7.29 -5.33 2.44
CA VAL A 91 -7.13 -6.76 2.76
C VAL A 91 -8.40 -7.55 2.45
N ALA A 92 -9.57 -7.04 2.83
CA ALA A 92 -10.84 -7.69 2.53
C ALA A 92 -11.05 -7.91 1.02
N GLY A 93 -10.66 -6.94 0.19
CA GLY A 93 -10.68 -7.08 -1.28
C GLY A 93 -9.77 -8.21 -1.77
N MET A 94 -8.56 -8.33 -1.21
CA MET A 94 -7.64 -9.42 -1.56
C MET A 94 -8.14 -10.81 -1.15
N MET A 95 -9.07 -10.91 -0.19
CA MET A 95 -9.68 -12.19 0.18
C MET A 95 -10.50 -12.80 -0.97
N VAL A 96 -10.89 -12.03 -1.97
CA VAL A 96 -11.56 -12.56 -3.18
C VAL A 96 -10.62 -13.46 -3.98
N THR A 97 -9.33 -13.09 -4.05
CA THR A 97 -8.32 -13.85 -4.78
C THR A 97 -7.56 -14.84 -3.88
N ALA A 98 -7.32 -14.47 -2.63
CA ALA A 98 -6.65 -15.29 -1.61
C ALA A 98 -7.60 -15.58 -0.44
N GLU A 99 -8.58 -16.46 -0.65
CA GLU A 99 -9.67 -16.74 0.31
C GLU A 99 -9.21 -17.19 1.70
N LYS A 100 -8.10 -17.95 1.78
CA LYS A 100 -7.59 -18.53 3.02
C LYS A 100 -6.08 -18.32 3.11
N PRO A 101 -5.62 -17.09 3.34
CA PRO A 101 -4.20 -16.81 3.39
C PRO A 101 -3.59 -17.50 4.61
N ARG A 102 -2.43 -18.13 4.41
CA ARG A 102 -1.67 -18.75 5.51
C ARG A 102 -1.33 -17.73 6.60
N GLU A 103 -0.93 -16.54 6.18
CA GLU A 103 -0.63 -15.40 7.04
C GLU A 103 -0.83 -14.09 6.28
N ILE A 104 -1.05 -13.02 7.03
CA ILE A 104 -1.10 -11.63 6.56
C ILE A 104 0.16 -10.93 7.08
N LEU A 105 0.97 -10.43 6.16
CA LEU A 105 2.25 -9.81 6.49
C LEU A 105 2.14 -8.29 6.51
N LEU A 106 2.51 -7.67 7.64
CA LEU A 106 2.60 -6.22 7.78
C LEU A 106 4.03 -5.73 7.59
N SER A 107 4.20 -4.66 6.81
CA SER A 107 5.50 -4.05 6.52
C SER A 107 5.38 -2.54 6.32
N GLY A 108 6.54 -1.86 6.37
CA GLY A 108 6.67 -0.43 6.14
C GLY A 108 6.67 0.43 7.41
N ARG A 109 6.80 1.75 7.23
CA ARG A 109 6.99 2.70 8.34
C ARG A 109 5.88 2.64 9.39
N LEU A 110 4.61 2.65 8.96
CA LEU A 110 3.46 2.71 9.88
C LEU A 110 3.35 1.45 10.75
N SER A 111 3.72 0.27 10.24
CA SER A 111 3.69 -0.97 11.04
C SER A 111 4.77 -1.04 12.13
N ARG A 112 5.67 -0.04 12.19
CA ARG A 112 6.66 0.09 13.26
C ARG A 112 6.12 0.83 14.47
N ILE A 113 5.02 1.58 14.30
CA ILE A 113 4.33 2.27 15.38
C ILE A 113 3.45 1.22 16.08
N PRO A 114 3.73 0.87 17.35
CA PRO A 114 3.07 -0.24 18.03
C PRO A 114 1.55 -0.15 18.01
N GLU A 115 0.99 1.01 18.30
CA GLU A 115 -0.44 1.29 18.40
C GLU A 115 -1.13 1.07 17.04
N ILE A 116 -0.53 1.55 15.95
CA ILE A 116 -1.04 1.32 14.60
C ILE A 116 -0.97 -0.17 14.27
N ALA A 117 0.17 -0.81 14.54
CA ALA A 117 0.36 -2.22 14.22
C ALA A 117 -0.62 -3.12 14.98
N GLU A 118 -0.88 -2.83 16.25
CA GLU A 118 -1.82 -3.55 17.11
C GLU A 118 -3.25 -3.35 16.64
N ALA A 119 -3.66 -2.11 16.35
CA ALA A 119 -5.00 -1.82 15.86
C ALA A 119 -5.28 -2.45 14.49
N VAL A 120 -4.32 -2.39 13.56
CA VAL A 120 -4.39 -3.10 12.27
C VAL A 120 -4.47 -4.60 12.50
N THR A 121 -3.62 -5.17 13.36
CA THR A 121 -3.62 -6.60 13.67
C THR A 121 -4.96 -7.05 14.24
N ALA A 122 -5.55 -6.29 15.17
CA ALA A 122 -6.85 -6.59 15.75
C ALA A 122 -7.95 -6.63 14.67
N ARG A 123 -7.96 -5.67 13.73
CA ARG A 123 -8.94 -5.67 12.63
C ARG A 123 -8.74 -6.81 11.65
N LEU A 124 -7.49 -7.13 11.32
CA LEU A 124 -7.14 -8.12 10.29
C LEU A 124 -7.13 -9.57 10.79
N SER A 125 -7.08 -9.81 12.11
CA SER A 125 -7.10 -11.17 12.69
C SER A 125 -8.33 -11.99 12.29
N ARG A 126 -9.42 -11.35 11.85
CA ARG A 126 -10.61 -12.02 11.31
C ARG A 126 -10.36 -12.71 9.96
N PHE A 127 -9.33 -12.31 9.21
CA PHE A 127 -9.00 -12.81 7.88
C PHE A 127 -7.86 -13.83 7.88
N GLY A 128 -7.05 -13.88 8.94
CA GLY A 128 -5.94 -14.81 9.06
C GLY A 128 -4.91 -14.39 10.11
N LYS A 129 -3.88 -15.21 10.28
CA LYS A 129 -2.78 -14.93 11.21
C LYS A 129 -1.99 -13.71 10.75
N VAL A 130 -1.94 -12.65 11.53
CA VAL A 130 -1.19 -11.44 11.19
C VAL A 130 0.22 -11.49 11.79
N ARG A 131 1.24 -11.10 11.01
CA ARG A 131 2.63 -11.00 11.49
C ARG A 131 3.33 -9.80 10.87
N LYS A 132 4.17 -9.13 11.66
CA LYS A 132 5.09 -8.11 11.15
C LYS A 132 6.32 -8.73 10.49
N ILE A 133 6.70 -8.22 9.32
CA ILE A 133 7.99 -8.55 8.71
C ILE A 133 9.10 -7.88 9.53
N LYS A 134 10.11 -8.66 9.89
CA LYS A 134 11.33 -8.13 10.52
C LYS A 134 12.27 -7.67 9.42
N ARG A 135 12.92 -6.52 9.63
CA ARG A 135 14.01 -6.08 8.76
C ARG A 135 15.21 -6.98 8.96
N SER A 136 15.92 -7.31 7.88
CA SER A 136 17.23 -7.97 7.98
C SER A 136 18.35 -6.93 7.95
N ALA A 137 18.16 -5.82 7.24
CA ALA A 137 19.14 -4.74 7.15
C ALA A 137 19.08 -3.78 8.36
N THR A 138 20.25 -3.46 8.92
CA THR A 138 20.42 -2.47 10.00
C THR A 138 20.36 -1.03 9.47
N THR A 139 21.03 -0.76 8.34
CA THR A 139 21.16 0.59 7.76
C THR A 139 20.10 0.87 6.69
N ALA A 140 19.91 -0.05 5.73
CA ALA A 140 19.10 0.19 4.54
C ALA A 140 17.60 0.00 4.78
N LYS A 141 16.75 0.94 4.29
CA LYS A 141 15.27 0.86 4.35
C LYS A 141 14.76 -0.46 3.73
N GLU A 142 13.59 -0.95 4.14
CA GLU A 142 12.99 -2.20 3.60
C GLU A 142 12.86 -2.18 2.08
N ALA A 143 12.49 -1.03 1.51
CA ALA A 143 12.39 -0.88 0.06
C ALA A 143 13.75 -1.08 -0.63
N ALA A 144 14.84 -0.62 -0.01
CA ALA A 144 16.19 -0.82 -0.52
C ALA A 144 16.64 -2.29 -0.36
N GLU A 145 16.27 -2.94 0.73
CA GLU A 145 16.50 -4.38 0.92
C GLU A 145 15.77 -5.20 -0.16
N GLY A 146 14.50 -4.87 -0.45
CA GLY A 146 13.73 -5.49 -1.53
C GLY A 146 14.35 -5.25 -2.90
N ALA A 147 14.80 -4.02 -3.20
CA ALA A 147 15.47 -3.70 -4.45
C ALA A 147 16.78 -4.50 -4.63
N TYR A 148 17.55 -4.68 -3.56
CA TYR A 148 18.74 -5.52 -3.58
C TYR A 148 18.40 -7.00 -3.84
N ILE A 149 17.40 -7.54 -3.15
CA ILE A 149 16.93 -8.93 -3.35
C ILE A 149 16.55 -9.16 -4.82
N ILE A 150 15.79 -8.23 -5.41
CA ILE A 150 15.37 -8.32 -6.81
C ILE A 150 16.58 -8.20 -7.75
N GLY A 151 17.43 -7.19 -7.57
CA GLY A 151 18.58 -6.95 -8.43
C GLY A 151 19.59 -8.11 -8.41
N GLU A 152 19.91 -8.62 -7.22
CA GLU A 152 20.84 -9.73 -7.05
C GLU A 152 20.26 -11.04 -7.60
N GLY A 153 18.96 -11.32 -7.39
CA GLY A 153 18.30 -12.48 -7.97
C GLY A 153 18.19 -12.41 -9.50
N LEU A 154 18.01 -11.22 -10.08
CA LEU A 154 18.03 -11.01 -11.53
C LEU A 154 19.40 -11.30 -12.16
N MET A 155 20.47 -11.22 -11.38
CA MET A 155 21.82 -11.61 -11.79
C MET A 155 22.13 -13.11 -11.57
N GLY A 156 21.14 -13.90 -11.13
CA GLY A 156 21.31 -15.34 -10.88
C GLY A 156 21.98 -15.65 -9.54
N GLY A 157 21.94 -14.71 -8.60
CA GLY A 157 22.56 -14.86 -7.29
C GLY A 157 21.70 -15.62 -6.27
N LYS A 158 22.00 -15.42 -4.98
CA LYS A 158 21.35 -16.07 -3.84
C LYS A 158 19.82 -15.97 -3.88
N TYR A 159 19.28 -14.84 -4.34
CA TYR A 159 17.84 -14.59 -4.36
C TYR A 159 17.17 -14.97 -5.69
N GLN A 160 17.85 -15.68 -6.60
CA GLN A 160 17.28 -16.09 -7.88
C GLN A 160 15.92 -16.79 -7.71
N GLY A 161 15.78 -17.68 -6.73
CA GLY A 161 14.52 -18.40 -6.50
C GLY A 161 13.32 -17.47 -6.21
N ILE A 162 13.55 -16.29 -5.62
CA ILE A 162 12.49 -15.29 -5.40
C ILE A 162 12.07 -14.66 -6.74
N VAL A 163 13.05 -14.28 -7.57
CA VAL A 163 12.81 -13.68 -8.89
C VAL A 163 12.10 -14.66 -9.83
N ASP A 164 12.50 -15.93 -9.79
CA ASP A 164 11.91 -16.99 -10.59
C ASP A 164 10.48 -17.28 -10.11
N SER A 165 10.25 -17.38 -8.79
CA SER A 165 8.91 -17.58 -8.21
C SER A 165 7.96 -16.42 -8.53
N LEU A 166 8.45 -15.19 -8.56
CA LEU A 166 7.65 -14.01 -8.93
C LEU A 166 7.47 -13.84 -10.45
N GLU A 167 8.10 -14.70 -11.27
CA GLU A 167 8.10 -14.62 -12.73
C GLU A 167 8.59 -13.26 -13.29
N LEU A 168 9.48 -12.56 -12.58
CA LEU A 168 9.87 -11.18 -12.94
C LEU A 168 10.55 -11.06 -14.31
N ARG A 169 11.23 -12.11 -14.78
CA ARG A 169 11.82 -12.14 -16.13
C ARG A 169 10.77 -12.19 -17.24
N GLY A 170 9.60 -12.74 -16.92
CA GLY A 170 8.43 -12.81 -17.78
C GLY A 170 7.53 -11.58 -17.69
N ALA A 171 7.74 -10.68 -16.72
CA ALA A 171 6.94 -9.47 -16.58
C ALA A 171 7.04 -8.58 -17.83
N ARG A 172 5.89 -8.17 -18.37
CA ARG A 172 5.77 -7.31 -19.55
C ARG A 172 4.69 -6.26 -19.34
N GLY A 173 4.84 -5.17 -20.07
CA GLY A 173 3.88 -4.07 -20.06
C GLY A 173 4.03 -3.11 -18.89
N THR A 174 3.07 -2.21 -18.77
CA THR A 174 2.99 -1.18 -17.74
C THR A 174 1.64 -1.22 -17.03
N MET A 175 1.55 -0.49 -15.90
CA MET A 175 0.30 -0.26 -15.17
C MET A 175 -0.79 0.44 -16.00
N LEU A 176 -0.48 0.99 -17.18
CA LEU A 176 -1.44 1.69 -18.04
C LEU A 176 -1.93 0.85 -19.23
N ASP A 177 -1.29 -0.29 -19.53
CA ASP A 177 -1.53 -1.05 -20.78
C ASP A 177 -2.95 -1.63 -20.88
N TYR A 178 -3.59 -1.87 -19.75
CA TYR A 178 -4.93 -2.47 -19.66
C TYR A 178 -6.04 -1.44 -19.43
N ILE A 179 -5.71 -0.15 -19.39
CA ILE A 179 -6.69 0.93 -19.23
C ILE A 179 -7.33 1.21 -20.59
N ARG A 180 -8.63 0.87 -20.74
CA ARG A 180 -9.41 1.07 -21.97
C ARG A 180 -10.35 2.27 -21.81
N LEU A 181 -9.87 3.46 -22.15
CA LEU A 181 -10.66 4.70 -22.15
C LEU A 181 -10.80 5.23 -23.58
N SER A 182 -12.00 5.70 -23.92
CA SER A 182 -12.31 6.37 -25.19
C SER A 182 -12.56 7.86 -24.98
N GLY A 183 -12.21 8.70 -25.97
CA GLY A 183 -12.49 10.14 -25.93
C GLY A 183 -11.51 10.99 -25.12
N VAL A 184 -10.37 10.42 -24.69
CA VAL A 184 -9.32 11.11 -23.92
C VAL A 184 -7.96 10.84 -24.57
N LYS A 185 -7.08 11.84 -24.58
CA LYS A 185 -5.64 11.68 -24.90
C LYS A 185 -4.85 11.86 -23.61
N LEU A 186 -3.96 10.92 -23.32
CA LEU A 186 -3.01 11.06 -22.21
C LEU A 186 -1.91 12.03 -22.65
N GLU A 187 -1.63 13.06 -21.84
CA GLU A 187 -0.45 13.89 -22.00
C GLU A 187 0.75 13.21 -21.34
N GLY A 188 1.81 12.95 -22.11
CA GLY A 188 3.12 12.55 -21.57
C GLY A 188 3.20 11.16 -20.93
N ALA A 189 2.73 10.12 -21.63
CA ALA A 189 3.06 8.72 -21.30
C ALA A 189 4.45 8.34 -21.82
#